data_AF-A0A7C6A9L7-F1
#
_entry.id   AF-A0A7C6A9L7-F1
#
_cell.length_a   1.000
_cell.length_b   1.000
_cell.length_c   1.000
_cell.angle_alpha   90.00
_cell.angle_beta   90.00
_cell.angle_gamma   90.00
#
_symmetry.space_group_name_H-M   'P 1'
#
loop_
_entity.id
_entity.type
_entity.pdbx_description
1 polymer ?
#
loop_
_entity_poly.entity_id
_entity_poly.type
_entity_poly.pdbx_seq_one_letter_code
_entity_poly.pdbx_strand_id
1 'polypeptide(L)'
;MVKKTILFVFLLKFYLAGQPLHLEDLIDSALMHNPELLAAKARYEAENRNSPFNSLPDPILGIEFATDMKMYSLSQEIPFPTKLNTRNKVGVLTAQQYLDDYDTKRNEVVKKVKEGYARLYIIHEEEELMARVKENLKVINAVAQKNYAFNRVSQTDVLQIELAEIKLENELLNIKNEESLVRAELNQIL
;
A
#
# COMPACT_ATOMS: atom_id res chain seq x y z
N MET A 1 18.58 30.56 15.49
CA MET A 1 19.12 29.54 14.55
C MET A 1 18.11 28.46 14.15
N VAL A 2 17.08 28.17 14.97
CA VAL A 2 16.08 27.10 14.74
C VAL A 2 15.07 27.39 13.60
N LYS A 3 14.74 28.67 13.33
CA LYS A 3 13.77 29.04 12.26
C LYS A 3 14.26 28.73 10.83
N LYS A 4 15.56 28.77 10.58
CA LYS A 4 16.14 28.46 9.24
C LYS A 4 16.09 26.96 8.92
N THR A 5 16.23 26.11 9.95
CA THR A 5 16.20 24.65 9.79
C THR A 5 14.79 24.13 9.50
N ILE A 6 13.76 24.71 10.13
CA ILE A 6 12.34 24.36 9.88
C ILE A 6 11.92 24.77 8.46
N LEU A 7 12.36 25.94 7.99
CA LEU A 7 12.08 26.40 6.62
C LEU A 7 12.78 25.51 5.57
N PHE A 8 13.97 25.00 5.86
CA PHE A 8 14.73 24.11 4.97
C PHE A 8 14.10 22.71 4.85
N VAL A 9 13.56 22.16 5.94
CA VAL A 9 12.82 20.88 5.92
C VAL A 9 11.49 21.03 5.15
N PHE A 10 10.82 22.18 5.27
CA PHE A 10 9.60 22.47 4.51
C PHE A 10 9.88 22.68 3.02
N LEU A 11 10.98 23.34 2.67
CA LEU A 11 11.44 23.51 1.29
C LEU A 11 11.87 22.20 0.64
N LEU A 12 12.47 21.26 1.39
CA LEU A 12 12.85 19.94 0.87
C LEU A 12 11.62 19.08 0.57
N LYS A 13 10.58 19.13 1.41
CA LYS A 13 9.28 18.50 1.13
C LYS A 13 8.57 19.12 -0.07
N PHE A 14 8.74 20.42 -0.30
CA PHE A 14 8.18 21.11 -1.47
C PHE A 14 8.94 20.79 -2.77
N TYR A 15 10.26 20.58 -2.69
CA TYR A 15 11.08 20.19 -3.86
C TYR A 15 10.76 18.77 -4.35
N LEU A 16 10.38 17.87 -3.44
CA LEU A 16 9.92 16.51 -3.77
C LEU A 16 8.51 16.46 -4.35
N ALA A 17 7.70 17.51 -4.21
CA ALA A 17 6.34 17.55 -4.73
C ALA A 17 6.26 17.71 -6.26
N GLY A 18 7.39 17.91 -6.94
CA GLY A 18 7.48 18.10 -8.38
C GLY A 18 8.43 17.13 -9.11
N GLN A 19 8.96 16.11 -8.43
CA GLN A 19 9.70 15.06 -9.13
C GLN A 19 8.72 14.04 -9.72
N PRO A 20 8.99 13.53 -10.94
CA PRO A 20 8.17 12.47 -11.52
C PRO A 20 8.14 11.29 -10.55
N LEU A 21 6.94 10.83 -10.21
CA LEU A 21 6.74 9.68 -9.34
C LEU A 21 7.32 8.46 -10.07
N HIS A 22 8.45 7.94 -9.60
CA HIS A 22 9.05 6.73 -10.16
C HIS A 22 8.45 5.50 -9.49
N LEU A 23 8.11 4.49 -10.30
CA LEU A 23 7.51 3.26 -9.83
C LEU A 23 8.43 2.53 -8.84
N GLU A 24 9.73 2.55 -9.11
CA GLU A 24 10.76 1.93 -8.29
C GLU A 24 10.79 2.54 -6.88
N ASP A 25 10.74 3.87 -6.77
CA ASP A 25 10.74 4.56 -5.48
C ASP A 25 9.50 4.22 -4.64
N LEU A 26 8.34 4.07 -5.29
CA LEU A 26 7.10 3.67 -4.62
C LEU A 26 7.16 2.22 -4.13
N ILE A 27 7.74 1.33 -4.93
CA ILE A 27 7.94 -0.07 -4.55
C ILE A 27 8.87 -0.13 -3.34
N ASP A 28 9.99 0.58 -3.37
CA ASP A 28 10.95 0.59 -2.27
C ASP A 28 10.36 1.18 -0.99
N SER A 29 9.60 2.28 -1.10
CA SER A 29 8.88 2.85 0.05
C SER A 29 7.89 1.86 0.65
N ALA A 30 7.06 1.22 -0.16
CA ALA A 30 6.09 0.24 0.30
C ALA A 30 6.76 -0.98 0.96
N LEU A 31 7.88 -1.46 0.39
CA LEU A 31 8.61 -2.58 0.99
C LEU A 31 9.24 -2.23 2.35
N MET A 32 9.59 -0.96 2.57
CA MET A 32 10.21 -0.50 3.83
C MET A 32 9.20 -0.18 4.94
N HIS A 33 8.07 0.45 4.61
CA HIS A 33 7.18 1.04 5.63
C HIS A 33 5.84 0.32 5.77
N ASN A 34 5.48 -0.59 4.86
CA ASN A 34 4.17 -1.23 4.91
C ASN A 34 4.00 -2.07 6.20
N PRO A 35 2.99 -1.78 7.04
CA PRO A 35 2.82 -2.42 8.33
C PRO A 35 2.46 -3.91 8.22
N GLU A 36 1.76 -4.32 7.15
CA GLU A 36 1.41 -5.72 6.92
C GLU A 36 2.66 -6.56 6.62
N LEU A 37 3.59 -6.01 5.83
CA LEU A 37 4.88 -6.65 5.54
C LEU A 37 5.78 -6.75 6.76
N LEU A 38 5.85 -5.69 7.57
CA LEU A 38 6.61 -5.68 8.81
C LEU A 38 6.06 -6.70 9.81
N ALA A 39 4.73 -6.81 9.91
CA ALA A 39 4.08 -7.81 10.76
C ALA A 39 4.34 -9.25 10.25
N ALA A 40 4.26 -9.49 8.94
CA ALA A 40 4.57 -10.79 8.35
C ALA A 40 6.04 -11.19 8.59
N LYS A 41 6.97 -10.27 8.38
CA LYS A 41 8.40 -10.47 8.66
C LYS A 41 8.65 -10.80 10.13
N ALA A 42 8.02 -10.07 11.06
CA ALA A 42 8.15 -10.32 12.48
C ALA A 42 7.63 -11.71 12.90
N ARG A 43 6.54 -12.20 12.28
CA ARG A 43 6.02 -13.56 12.50
C ARG A 43 7.01 -14.62 12.03
N TYR A 44 7.55 -14.46 10.82
CA TYR A 44 8.60 -15.35 10.31
C TYR A 44 9.82 -15.37 11.23
N GLU A 45 10.31 -14.21 11.68
CA GLU A 45 11.47 -14.12 12.58
C GLU A 45 11.21 -14.70 13.96
N ALA A 46 9.97 -14.66 14.46
CA ALA A 46 9.59 -15.27 15.74
C ALA A 46 9.67 -16.80 15.63
N GLU A 47 9.10 -17.37 14.57
CA GLU A 47 9.09 -18.82 14.35
C GLU A 47 10.48 -19.36 14.00
N ASN A 48 11.25 -18.62 13.21
CA ASN A 48 12.62 -18.98 12.90
C ASN A 48 13.55 -18.87 14.13
N ARG A 49 13.25 -18.01 15.11
CA ARG A 49 14.00 -17.99 16.39
C ARG A 49 13.68 -19.18 17.28
N ASN A 50 12.48 -19.73 17.18
CA ASN A 50 12.09 -20.98 17.85
C ASN A 50 12.74 -22.24 17.21
N SER A 51 13.59 -22.05 16.20
CA SER A 51 14.19 -23.11 15.36
C SER A 51 15.13 -24.14 16.02
N PRO A 52 15.68 -23.99 17.25
CA PRO A 52 16.25 -25.15 17.93
C PRO A 52 15.15 -26.09 18.48
N PHE A 53 14.22 -26.54 17.63
CA PHE A 53 13.18 -27.53 17.91
C PHE A 53 13.74 -28.93 18.28
N ASN A 54 15.06 -29.11 18.18
CA ASN A 54 15.79 -30.31 18.57
C ASN A 54 16.40 -30.20 19.99
N SER A 55 16.13 -29.12 20.73
CA SER A 55 16.57 -29.00 22.12
C SER A 55 15.77 -29.93 23.04
N LEU A 56 16.40 -30.32 24.14
CA LEU A 56 15.67 -30.94 25.25
C LEU A 56 14.67 -29.93 25.80
N PRO A 57 13.49 -30.39 26.27
CA PRO A 57 12.59 -29.55 27.05
C PRO A 57 13.32 -28.90 28.22
N ASP A 58 12.88 -27.69 28.57
CA ASP A 58 13.44 -26.93 29.66
C ASP A 58 13.33 -27.73 30.99
N PRO A 59 14.38 -27.71 31.83
CA PRO A 59 14.32 -28.38 33.12
C PRO A 59 13.35 -27.67 34.06
N ILE A 60 12.55 -28.45 34.78
CA ILE A 60 11.58 -27.96 35.76
C ILE A 60 12.22 -27.99 37.14
N LEU A 61 12.29 -26.83 37.78
CA LEU A 61 12.80 -26.69 39.15
C LEU A 61 11.62 -26.57 40.12
N GLY A 62 11.49 -27.55 41.00
CA GLY A 62 10.46 -27.59 42.04
C GLY A 62 11.03 -27.20 43.40
N ILE A 63 10.24 -26.47 44.18
CA ILE A 63 10.54 -26.18 45.58
C ILE A 63 9.33 -26.59 46.40
N GLU A 64 9.52 -27.54 47.31
CA GLU A 64 8.49 -27.99 48.24
C GLU A 64 8.87 -27.59 49.67
N PHE A 65 7.88 -27.11 50.41
CA PHE A 65 8.01 -26.73 51.81
C PHE A 65 7.19 -27.67 52.68
N ALA A 66 7.85 -28.40 53.57
CA ALA A 66 7.26 -29.15 54.67
C ALA A 66 7.65 -28.49 56.01
N THR A 67 6.88 -28.74 57.07
CA THR A 67 6.92 -27.98 58.35
C THR A 67 8.32 -27.66 58.90
N ASP A 68 9.30 -28.57 58.73
CA ASP A 68 10.70 -28.36 59.10
C ASP A 68 11.71 -28.68 57.96
N MET A 69 11.26 -28.89 56.72
CA MET A 69 12.13 -29.26 55.60
C MET A 69 11.78 -28.51 54.32
N LYS A 70 12.81 -28.07 53.60
CA LYS A 70 12.70 -27.49 52.26
C LYS A 70 13.37 -28.43 51.26
N MET A 71 12.61 -28.93 50.29
CA MET A 71 13.12 -29.81 49.25
C MET A 71 13.20 -29.06 47.92
N TYR A 72 14.32 -29.23 47.21
CA TYR A 72 14.51 -28.74 45.86
C TYR A 72 14.55 -29.94 44.92
N SER A 73 13.76 -29.91 43.84
CA SER A 73 13.76 -30.94 42.81
C SER A 73 14.13 -30.33 41.46
N LEU A 74 14.85 -31.09 40.64
CA LEU A 74 15.16 -30.76 39.25
C LEU A 74 14.70 -31.93 38.38
N SER A 75 13.79 -31.67 37.45
CA SER A 75 13.24 -32.69 36.54
C SER A 75 13.48 -32.28 35.09
N GLN A 76 14.01 -33.18 34.26
CA GLN A 76 14.23 -32.95 32.84
C GLN A 76 13.71 -34.13 32.03
N GLU A 77 12.81 -33.85 31.07
CA GLU A 77 12.35 -34.84 30.11
C GLU A 77 13.45 -35.13 29.08
N ILE A 78 13.80 -36.41 28.88
CA ILE A 78 14.71 -36.86 27.82
C ILE A 78 13.91 -37.64 26.77
N PRO A 79 13.36 -36.97 25.74
CA PRO A 79 12.59 -37.64 24.70
C PRO A 79 13.47 -38.51 23.79
N PHE A 80 12.88 -39.57 23.22
CA PHE A 80 13.55 -40.40 22.21
C PHE A 80 13.99 -39.56 20.99
N PRO A 81 15.16 -39.87 20.38
CA PRO A 81 15.74 -39.08 19.29
C PRO A 81 14.82 -38.99 18.07
N THR A 82 14.02 -40.02 17.80
CA THR A 82 13.04 -40.02 16.69
C THR A 82 11.96 -38.95 16.87
N LYS A 83 11.47 -38.74 18.10
CA LYS A 83 10.46 -37.71 18.41
C LYS A 83 11.04 -36.30 18.23
N LEU A 84 12.29 -36.10 18.66
CA LEU A 84 13.02 -34.84 18.49
C LEU A 84 13.23 -34.50 17.01
N ASN A 85 13.65 -35.47 16.19
CA ASN A 85 13.81 -35.28 14.75
C ASN A 85 12.50 -34.87 14.07
N THR A 86 11.38 -35.52 14.40
CA THR A 86 10.07 -35.14 13.83
C THR A 86 9.63 -33.74 14.28
N ARG A 87 9.85 -33.38 15.55
CA ARG A 87 9.57 -32.03 16.05
C ARG A 87 10.39 -30.98 15.30
N ASN A 88 11.67 -31.27 15.05
CA ASN A 88 12.53 -30.39 14.27
C ASN A 88 12.02 -30.20 12.84
N LYS A 89 11.69 -31.30 12.15
CA LYS A 89 11.12 -31.24 10.79
C LYS A 89 9.84 -30.40 10.74
N VAL A 90 8.92 -30.60 11.67
CA VAL A 90 7.68 -29.80 11.74
C VAL A 90 8.00 -28.33 11.90
N GLY A 91 8.86 -27.97 12.87
CA GLY A 91 9.20 -26.58 13.11
C GLY A 91 9.93 -25.90 11.96
N VAL A 92 10.83 -26.61 11.26
CA VAL A 92 11.48 -26.11 10.03
C VAL A 92 10.44 -25.86 8.92
N LEU A 93 9.51 -26.79 8.71
CA LEU A 93 8.43 -26.61 7.73
C LEU A 93 7.49 -25.47 8.11
N THR A 94 7.18 -25.29 9.39
CA THR A 94 6.41 -24.16 9.90
C THR A 94 7.12 -22.85 9.62
N ALA A 95 8.41 -22.73 9.96
CA ALA A 95 9.20 -21.52 9.65
C ALA A 95 9.26 -21.23 8.14
N GLN A 96 9.39 -22.26 7.30
CA GLN A 96 9.34 -22.12 5.85
C GLN A 96 7.98 -21.62 5.37
N GLN A 97 6.88 -22.13 5.92
CA GLN A 97 5.53 -21.66 5.59
C GLN A 97 5.39 -20.16 5.88
N TYR A 98 5.88 -19.68 7.02
CA TYR A 98 5.84 -18.25 7.33
C TYR A 98 6.73 -17.39 6.41
N LEU A 99 7.81 -17.96 5.87
CA LEU A 99 8.62 -17.30 4.84
C LEU A 99 7.85 -17.18 3.54
N ASP A 100 7.21 -18.26 3.09
CA ASP A 100 6.40 -18.28 1.87
C ASP A 100 5.20 -17.31 1.99
N ASP A 101 4.59 -17.23 3.18
CA ASP A 101 3.54 -16.24 3.49
C ASP A 101 4.07 -14.81 3.39
N TYR A 102 5.27 -14.53 3.91
CA TYR A 102 5.92 -13.23 3.80
C TYR A 102 6.20 -12.86 2.33
N ASP A 103 6.75 -13.78 1.54
CA ASP A 103 7.05 -13.55 0.12
C ASP A 103 5.78 -13.36 -0.72
N THR A 104 4.73 -14.12 -0.43
CA THR A 104 3.41 -13.93 -1.03
C THR A 104 2.90 -12.54 -0.73
N LYS A 105 2.95 -12.12 0.54
CA LYS A 105 2.51 -10.80 0.95
C LYS A 105 3.32 -9.67 0.30
N ARG A 106 4.64 -9.87 0.17
CA ARG A 106 5.54 -8.97 -0.54
C ARG A 106 5.11 -8.79 -1.98
N ASN A 107 4.85 -9.89 -2.69
CA ASN A 107 4.41 -9.84 -4.08
C ASN A 107 3.03 -9.18 -4.23
N GLU A 108 2.10 -9.40 -3.30
CA GLU A 108 0.80 -8.71 -3.27
C GLU A 108 0.96 -7.19 -3.12
N VAL A 109 1.81 -6.73 -2.20
CA VAL A 109 2.07 -5.29 -2.00
C VAL A 109 2.66 -4.68 -3.26
N VAL A 110 3.69 -5.31 -3.85
CA VAL A 110 4.32 -4.84 -5.10
C VAL A 110 3.29 -4.78 -6.23
N LYS A 111 2.43 -5.79 -6.35
CA LYS A 111 1.35 -5.82 -7.35
C LYS A 111 0.40 -4.63 -7.14
N LYS A 112 -0.07 -4.39 -5.91
CA LYS A 112 -0.97 -3.27 -5.60
C LYS A 112 -0.36 -1.91 -5.93
N VAL A 113 0.93 -1.71 -5.61
CA VAL A 113 1.65 -0.48 -5.98
C VAL A 113 1.68 -0.29 -7.49
N LYS A 114 2.00 -1.34 -8.26
CA LYS A 114 2.02 -1.30 -9.72
C LYS A 114 0.64 -1.01 -10.32
N GLU A 115 -0.40 -1.65 -9.81
CA GLU A 115 -1.79 -1.42 -10.24
C GLU A 115 -2.23 0.01 -9.96
N GLY A 116 -1.97 0.54 -8.76
CA GLY A 116 -2.28 1.92 -8.41
C GLY A 116 -1.50 2.93 -9.25
N TYR A 117 -0.21 2.66 -9.51
CA TYR A 117 0.61 3.50 -10.38
C TYR A 117 0.08 3.54 -11.82
N ALA A 118 -0.22 2.38 -12.40
CA ALA A 118 -0.79 2.29 -13.75
C ALA A 118 -2.15 2.98 -13.82
N ARG A 119 -2.97 2.87 -12.77
CA ARG A 119 -4.26 3.57 -12.70
C ARG A 119 -4.09 5.09 -12.65
N LEU A 120 -3.15 5.62 -11.86
CA LEU A 120 -2.84 7.06 -11.87
C LEU A 120 -2.40 7.53 -13.26
N TYR A 121 -1.56 6.76 -13.94
CA TYR A 121 -1.14 7.08 -15.30
C TYR A 121 -2.34 7.19 -16.26
N ILE A 122 -3.24 6.20 -16.23
CA ILE A 122 -4.46 6.20 -17.07
C ILE A 122 -5.35 7.41 -16.75
N ILE A 123 -5.56 7.71 -15.47
CA ILE A 123 -6.36 8.85 -15.02
C ILE A 123 -5.79 10.17 -15.56
N HIS A 124 -4.46 10.34 -15.53
CA HIS A 124 -3.81 11.53 -16.06
C HIS A 124 -3.97 11.66 -17.59
N GLU A 125 -3.84 10.57 -18.33
CA GLU A 125 -4.09 10.56 -19.78
C GLU A 125 -5.56 10.88 -20.11
N GLU A 126 -6.49 10.37 -19.31
CA GLU A 126 -7.92 10.65 -19.45
C GLU A 126 -8.24 12.12 -19.15
N GLU A 127 -7.66 12.69 -18.09
CA GLU A 127 -7.79 14.11 -17.77
C GLU A 127 -7.25 14.98 -18.91
N GLU A 128 -6.08 14.66 -19.46
CA GLU A 128 -5.50 15.40 -20.59
C GLU A 128 -6.38 15.31 -21.85
N LEU A 129 -6.92 14.12 -22.14
CA LEU A 129 -7.85 13.93 -23.25
C LEU A 129 -9.12 14.76 -23.07
N MET A 130 -9.74 14.70 -21.88
CA MET A 130 -10.95 15.46 -21.57
C MET A 130 -10.71 16.97 -21.59
N ALA A 131 -9.53 17.44 -21.18
CA ALA A 131 -9.15 18.84 -21.30
C ALA A 131 -9.09 19.30 -22.77
N ARG A 132 -8.54 18.46 -23.67
CA ARG A 132 -8.55 18.75 -25.12
C ARG A 132 -9.97 18.74 -25.70
N VAL A 133 -10.81 17.79 -25.28
CA VAL A 133 -12.23 17.75 -25.69
C VAL A 133 -12.96 19.01 -25.24
N LYS A 134 -12.71 19.48 -24.01
CA LYS A 134 -13.29 20.72 -23.49
C LYS A 134 -12.92 21.92 -24.33
N GLU A 135 -11.66 22.03 -24.71
CA GLU A 135 -11.22 23.16 -25.55
C GLU A 135 -11.87 23.13 -26.94
N ASN A 136 -11.99 21.96 -27.55
CA ASN A 136 -12.72 21.82 -28.82
C ASN A 136 -14.20 22.19 -28.69
N LEU A 137 -14.85 21.79 -27.60
CA LEU A 137 -16.26 22.06 -27.36
C LEU A 137 -16.53 23.56 -27.17
N LYS A 138 -15.63 24.30 -26.52
CA LYS A 138 -15.71 25.76 -26.42
C LYS A 138 -15.69 26.44 -27.80
N VAL A 139 -14.83 25.97 -28.70
CA VAL A 139 -14.77 26.50 -30.07
C VAL A 139 -16.09 26.23 -30.81
N ILE A 140 -16.65 25.02 -30.67
CA ILE A 140 -17.95 24.65 -31.26
C ILE A 140 -19.07 25.52 -30.70
N ASN A 141 -19.11 25.72 -29.38
CA ASN A 141 -20.11 26.56 -28.72
C ASN A 141 -20.03 28.02 -29.24
N ALA A 142 -18.82 28.58 -29.33
CA ALA A 142 -18.61 29.93 -29.87
C ALA A 142 -19.10 30.09 -31.33
N VAL A 143 -18.91 29.06 -32.17
CA VAL A 143 -19.42 29.05 -33.56
C VAL A 143 -20.94 28.92 -33.59
N ALA A 144 -21.52 28.04 -32.77
CA ALA A 144 -22.96 27.83 -32.69
C ALA A 144 -23.69 29.10 -32.24
N GLN A 145 -23.18 29.79 -31.21
CA GLN A 145 -23.74 31.07 -30.74
C GLN A 145 -23.72 32.15 -31.82
N LYS A 146 -22.63 32.25 -32.59
CA LYS A 146 -22.55 33.18 -33.74
C LYS A 146 -23.57 32.84 -34.81
N ASN A 147 -23.71 31.56 -35.17
CA ASN A 147 -24.64 31.12 -36.20
C ASN A 147 -26.11 31.27 -35.77
N TYR A 148 -26.41 31.10 -34.48
CA TYR A 148 -27.73 31.41 -33.91
C TYR A 148 -28.08 32.89 -34.08
N ALA A 149 -27.13 33.81 -33.84
CA ALA A 149 -27.35 35.25 -34.05
C ALA A 149 -27.66 35.60 -35.52
N PHE A 150 -27.21 34.79 -36.48
CA PHE A 150 -27.55 34.90 -37.90
C PHE A 150 -28.79 34.07 -38.31
N ASN A 151 -29.53 33.52 -37.35
CA ASN A 151 -30.70 32.66 -37.56
C ASN A 151 -30.41 31.39 -38.38
N ARG A 152 -29.15 30.92 -38.36
CA ARG A 152 -28.67 29.74 -39.13
C ARG A 152 -28.67 28.44 -38.33
N VAL A 153 -28.83 28.50 -37.02
CA VAL A 153 -28.85 27.37 -36.07
C VAL A 153 -29.98 27.61 -35.07
N SER A 154 -30.62 26.55 -34.56
CA SER A 154 -31.71 26.66 -33.58
C SER A 154 -31.18 26.96 -32.17
N GLN A 155 -31.97 27.64 -31.34
CA GLN A 155 -31.66 27.81 -29.92
C GLN A 155 -31.52 26.46 -29.20
N THR A 156 -32.31 25.46 -29.61
CA THR A 156 -32.23 24.10 -29.08
C THR A 156 -30.85 23.47 -29.28
N ASP A 157 -30.21 23.72 -30.43
CA ASP A 157 -28.90 23.15 -30.74
C ASP A 157 -27.80 23.79 -29.88
N VAL A 158 -27.90 25.10 -29.60
CA VAL A 158 -26.99 25.79 -28.67
C VAL A 158 -27.13 25.23 -27.26
N LEU A 159 -28.35 25.04 -26.77
CA LEU A 159 -28.61 24.45 -25.45
C LEU A 159 -28.09 23.01 -25.33
N GLN A 160 -28.12 22.22 -26.42
CA GLN A 160 -27.53 20.88 -26.43
C GLN A 160 -26.00 20.92 -26.27
N ILE A 161 -25.33 21.89 -26.89
CA ILE A 161 -23.87 22.07 -26.74
C ILE A 161 -23.53 22.51 -25.32
N GLU A 162 -24.26 23.47 -24.74
CA GLU A 162 -24.06 23.89 -23.35
C GLU A 162 -24.30 22.74 -22.37
N LEU A 163 -25.32 21.90 -22.61
CA LEU A 163 -25.56 20.70 -21.81
C LEU A 163 -24.39 19.70 -21.92
N ALA A 164 -23.81 19.53 -23.12
CA ALA A 164 -22.64 18.68 -23.30
C ALA A 164 -21.42 19.22 -22.53
N GLU A 165 -21.25 20.54 -22.45
CA GLU A 165 -20.18 21.18 -21.68
C GLU A 165 -20.34 20.91 -20.18
N ILE A 166 -21.56 21.05 -19.64
CA ILE A 166 -21.86 20.73 -18.23
C ILE A 166 -21.59 19.25 -17.93
N LYS A 167 -21.96 18.34 -18.84
CA LYS A 167 -21.67 16.90 -18.68
C LYS A 167 -20.17 16.63 -18.62
N LEU A 168 -19.41 17.22 -19.53
CA LEU A 168 -17.95 17.09 -19.56
C LEU A 168 -17.29 17.64 -18.29
N GLU A 169 -17.79 18.74 -17.74
CA GLU A 169 -17.30 19.27 -16.46
C GLU A 169 -17.57 18.32 -15.29
N ASN A 170 -18.76 17.69 -15.26
CA ASN A 170 -19.07 16.67 -14.26
C ASN A 170 -18.16 15.44 -14.40
N GLU A 171 -17.86 15.01 -15.63
CA GLU A 171 -16.92 13.92 -15.88
C GLU A 171 -15.51 14.24 -15.40
N LEU A 172 -15.00 15.45 -15.69
CA LEU A 172 -13.71 15.93 -15.16
C LEU A 172 -13.66 15.95 -13.62
N LEU A 173 -14.77 16.34 -12.97
CA LEU A 173 -14.85 16.28 -11.50
C LEU A 173 -14.81 14.83 -11.00
N ASN A 174 -15.46 13.90 -11.68
CA ASN A 174 -15.41 12.49 -11.32
C ASN A 174 -14.01 11.91 -11.47
N ILE A 175 -13.30 12.22 -12.57
CA ILE A 175 -11.90 11.81 -12.79
C ILE A 175 -11.00 12.32 -11.67
N LYS A 176 -11.15 13.59 -11.24
CA LYS A 176 -10.38 14.15 -10.11
C LYS A 176 -10.69 13.47 -8.78
N ASN A 177 -11.95 13.12 -8.54
CA ASN A 177 -12.33 12.38 -7.36
C ASN A 177 -11.70 10.98 -7.38
N GLU A 178 -11.71 10.30 -8.54
CA GLU A 178 -11.06 9.01 -8.72
C GLU A 178 -9.54 9.10 -8.49
N GLU A 179 -8.88 10.12 -9.04
CA GLU A 179 -7.47 10.39 -8.80
C GLU A 179 -7.16 10.50 -7.30
N SER A 180 -7.96 11.29 -6.57
CA SER A 180 -7.80 11.46 -5.13
C SER A 180 -7.97 10.16 -4.36
N LEU A 181 -8.89 9.29 -4.78
CA LEU A 181 -9.11 7.98 -4.16
C LEU A 181 -7.91 7.06 -4.38
N VAL A 182 -7.44 6.96 -5.63
CA VAL A 182 -6.28 6.11 -5.98
C VAL A 182 -5.01 6.59 -5.28
N ARG A 183 -4.80 7.91 -5.18
CA ARG A 183 -3.70 8.49 -4.38
C ARG A 183 -3.81 8.11 -2.90
N ALA A 184 -5.01 8.15 -2.33
CA ALA A 184 -5.22 7.78 -0.93
C ALA A 184 -4.94 6.28 -0.70
N GLU A 185 -5.40 5.42 -1.60
CA GLU A 185 -5.14 3.97 -1.56
C GLU A 185 -3.64 3.66 -1.67
N LEU A 186 -2.92 4.33 -2.58
CA LEU A 186 -1.46 4.22 -2.69
C LEU A 186 -0.76 4.70 -1.41
N ASN A 187 -1.17 5.83 -0.85
CA ASN A 187 -0.59 6.33 0.40
C ASN A 187 -0.83 5.41 1.61
N GLN A 188 -1.87 4.58 1.57
CA GLN A 188 -2.13 3.61 2.65
C GLN A 188 -1.16 2.42 2.62
N ILE A 189 -0.66 2.05 1.43
CA ILE A 189 0.24 0.90 1.26
C ILE A 189 1.73 1.26 1.28
N LEU A 190 2.05 2.55 1.12
CA LEU A 190 3.38 3.14 1.16
C LEU A 190 3.90 3.38 2.58
#